data_AF-A0A7W7YQZ0-F1
#
_entry.id   AF-A0A7W7YQZ0-F1
#
_cell.length_a   1.000
_cell.length_b   1.000
_cell.length_c   1.000
_cell.angle_alpha   90.00
_cell.angle_beta   90.00
_cell.angle_gamma   90.00
#
_symmetry.space_group_name_H-M   'P 1'
#
loop_
_entity.id
_entity.type
_entity.pdbx_description
1 polymer ?
#
loop_
_entity_poly.entity_id
_entity_poly.type
_entity_poly.pdbx_seq_one_letter_code
_entity_poly.pdbx_strand_id
1 'polypeptide(L)'
;MRTRKADILIRITEGHRQIWSLYDQHAELSRVFDSKVDLKAAPPTTRELRFIQFVINHIVITFKSHKLGIYQKPEALEEDIRDFFSWPIPRETWKRVRRFQDADVIEFFEQAIKGTDKKA
;
A
#
# COMPACT_ATOMS: atom_id res chain seq x y z
N MET A 1 2.44 9.74 27.42
CA MET A 1 3.04 9.38 26.12
C MET A 1 2.77 7.93 25.69
N ARG A 2 2.88 6.93 26.57
CA ARG A 2 2.64 5.51 26.23
C ARG A 2 1.21 5.21 25.77
N THR A 3 0.20 5.77 26.44
CA THR A 3 -1.23 5.62 26.09
C THR A 3 -1.53 6.12 24.68
N ARG A 4 -1.06 7.33 24.32
CA ARG A 4 -1.26 7.89 22.97
C ARG A 4 -0.66 7.04 21.86
N LYS A 5 0.52 6.43 22.08
CA LYS A 5 1.14 5.52 21.09
C LYS A 5 0.29 4.25 20.91
N ALA A 6 -0.24 3.70 22.00
CA ALA A 6 -1.15 2.55 21.96
C ALA A 6 -2.44 2.89 21.19
N ASP A 7 -3.04 4.06 21.44
CA ASP A 7 -4.26 4.50 20.75
C ASP A 7 -4.04 4.64 19.24
N ILE A 8 -2.88 5.18 18.82
CA ILE A 8 -2.53 5.30 17.40
C ILE A 8 -2.37 3.91 16.77
N LEU A 9 -1.70 2.97 17.45
CA LEU A 9 -1.54 1.60 16.97
C LEU A 9 -2.89 0.89 16.81
N ILE A 10 -3.81 1.08 17.75
CA ILE A 10 -5.17 0.54 17.68
C ILE A 10 -5.88 1.09 16.44
N ARG A 11 -5.83 2.41 16.21
CA ARG A 11 -6.47 3.05 15.05
C ARG A 11 -5.88 2.60 13.71
N ILE A 12 -4.56 2.43 13.64
CA ILE A 12 -3.89 1.88 12.44
C ILE A 12 -4.38 0.46 12.19
N THR A 13 -4.38 -0.39 13.22
CA THR A 13 -4.84 -1.78 13.11
C THR A 13 -6.32 -1.86 12.70
N GLU A 14 -7.16 -0.97 13.23
CA GLU A 14 -8.56 -0.91 12.84
C GLU A 14 -8.75 -0.47 11.39
N GLY A 15 -8.02 0.56 10.94
CA GLY A 15 -8.01 0.97 9.54
C GLY A 15 -7.55 -0.14 8.59
N HIS A 16 -6.57 -0.94 9.00
CA HIS A 16 -6.12 -2.11 8.24
C HIS A 16 -7.25 -3.13 8.04
N ARG A 17 -7.94 -3.50 9.14
CA ARG A 17 -9.08 -4.43 9.05
C ARG A 17 -10.23 -3.89 8.20
N GLN A 18 -10.52 -2.60 8.30
CA GLN A 18 -11.57 -1.94 7.50
C GLN A 18 -11.27 -2.01 6.01
N ILE A 19 -10.01 -1.81 5.61
CA ILE A 19 -9.60 -1.95 4.20
C ILE A 19 -9.86 -3.38 3.72
N TRP A 20 -9.43 -4.40 4.45
CA TRP A 20 -9.63 -5.79 4.02
C TRP A 20 -11.09 -6.22 4.05
N SER A 21 -11.87 -5.76 5.03
CA SER A 21 -13.32 -5.99 5.05
C SER A 21 -14.01 -5.40 3.83
N LEU A 22 -13.56 -4.22 3.37
CA LEU A 22 -14.06 -3.62 2.13
C LEU A 22 -13.69 -4.46 0.90
N TYR A 23 -12.52 -5.09 0.88
CA TYR A 23 -12.16 -6.01 -0.20
C TYR A 23 -13.07 -7.25 -0.21
N ASP A 24 -13.22 -7.91 0.93
CA ASP A 24 -13.95 -9.17 1.06
C ASP A 24 -15.46 -9.01 0.76
N GLN A 25 -16.02 -7.83 1.03
CA GLN A 25 -17.45 -7.54 0.81
C GLN A 25 -17.79 -7.14 -0.64
N HIS A 26 -16.78 -6.90 -1.49
CA HIS A 26 -16.97 -6.29 -2.80
C HIS A 26 -16.33 -7.12 -3.91
N ALA A 27 -17.11 -8.03 -4.51
CA ALA A 27 -16.65 -8.93 -5.56
C ALA A 27 -16.08 -8.19 -6.79
N GLU A 28 -16.49 -6.94 -7.03
CA GLU A 28 -15.95 -6.09 -8.09
C GLU A 28 -14.46 -5.73 -7.90
N LEU A 29 -13.89 -5.95 -6.72
CA LEU A 29 -12.47 -5.72 -6.42
C LEU A 29 -11.59 -6.95 -6.68
N SER A 30 -12.16 -8.09 -7.08
CA SER A 30 -11.42 -9.36 -7.27
C SER A 30 -10.17 -9.26 -8.17
N ARG A 31 -10.13 -8.31 -9.10
CA ARG A 31 -9.01 -8.10 -10.04
C ARG A 31 -7.82 -7.36 -9.42
N VAL A 32 -7.99 -6.67 -8.29
CA VAL A 32 -6.95 -5.77 -7.75
C VAL A 32 -5.66 -6.50 -7.36
N PHE A 33 -5.75 -7.82 -7.11
CA PHE A 33 -4.63 -8.71 -6.78
C PHE A 33 -4.39 -9.81 -7.82
N ASP A 34 -4.91 -9.63 -9.04
CA ASP A 34 -4.68 -10.55 -10.15
C ASP A 34 -3.50 -10.08 -11.01
N SER A 35 -2.43 -10.89 -11.04
CA SER A 35 -1.22 -10.62 -11.83
C SER A 35 -1.42 -10.72 -13.35
N LYS A 36 -2.52 -11.32 -13.82
CA LYS A 36 -2.77 -11.63 -15.23
C LYS A 36 -3.67 -10.62 -15.94
N VAL A 37 -4.12 -9.57 -15.24
CA VAL A 37 -5.04 -8.57 -15.81
C VAL A 37 -4.35 -7.78 -16.93
N ASP A 38 -4.93 -7.83 -18.13
CA ASP A 38 -4.57 -6.94 -19.22
C ASP A 38 -5.32 -5.59 -19.10
N LEU A 39 -4.61 -4.56 -18.67
CA LEU A 39 -5.16 -3.21 -18.50
C LEU A 39 -5.49 -2.50 -19.82
N LYS A 40 -4.98 -2.98 -20.96
CA LYS A 40 -5.36 -2.42 -22.28
C LYS A 40 -6.74 -2.91 -22.69
N ALA A 41 -7.00 -4.20 -22.50
CA ALA A 41 -8.30 -4.80 -22.80
C ALA A 41 -9.36 -4.40 -21.78
N ALA A 42 -9.00 -4.32 -20.50
CA ALA A 42 -9.91 -3.95 -19.41
C ALA A 42 -9.24 -2.95 -18.46
N PRO A 43 -9.43 -1.64 -18.68
CA PRO A 43 -8.88 -0.61 -17.81
C PRO A 43 -9.33 -0.76 -16.34
N PRO A 44 -8.54 -0.28 -15.36
CA PRO A 44 -8.97 -0.26 -13.98
C PRO A 44 -10.24 0.58 -13.79
N THR A 45 -11.20 0.06 -13.04
CA THR A 45 -12.40 0.79 -12.65
C THR A 45 -12.06 1.83 -11.58
N THR A 46 -12.92 2.84 -11.43
CA THR A 46 -12.77 3.84 -10.36
C THR A 46 -12.80 3.21 -8.96
N ARG A 47 -13.56 2.11 -8.77
CA ARG A 47 -13.62 1.40 -7.48
C ARG A 47 -12.30 0.70 -7.16
N GLU A 48 -11.74 -0.02 -8.13
CA GLU A 48 -10.42 -0.68 -8.01
C GLU A 48 -9.31 0.34 -7.69
N LEU A 49 -9.26 1.44 -8.44
CA LEU A 49 -8.27 2.51 -8.21
C LEU A 49 -8.40 3.14 -6.82
N ARG A 50 -9.63 3.40 -6.37
CA ARG A 50 -9.89 4.00 -5.06
C ARG A 50 -9.51 3.04 -3.93
N PHE A 51 -9.85 1.76 -4.07
CA PHE A 51 -9.47 0.74 -3.09
C PHE A 51 -7.95 0.67 -2.93
N ILE A 52 -7.21 0.55 -4.04
CA ILE A 52 -5.74 0.54 -4.02
C ILE A 52 -5.18 1.84 -3.44
N GLN A 53 -5.80 2.99 -3.73
CA GLN A 53 -5.38 4.24 -3.11
C GLN A 53 -5.53 4.22 -1.58
N PHE A 54 -6.56 3.55 -1.02
CA PHE A 54 -6.66 3.36 0.43
C PHE A 54 -5.55 2.48 0.99
N VAL A 55 -5.18 1.40 0.28
CA VAL A 55 -4.04 0.56 0.67
C VAL A 55 -2.74 1.37 0.68
N ILE A 56 -2.47 2.14 -0.39
CA ILE A 56 -1.29 3.01 -0.48
C ILE A 56 -1.27 4.02 0.67
N ASN A 57 -2.38 4.71 0.92
CA ASN A 57 -2.47 5.70 2.00
C ASN A 57 -2.25 5.05 3.38
N HIS A 58 -2.71 3.82 3.57
CA HIS A 58 -2.45 3.08 4.81
C HIS A 58 -0.97 2.76 5.00
N ILE A 59 -0.27 2.35 3.93
CA ILE A 59 1.19 2.15 3.96
C ILE A 59 1.92 3.49 4.25
N VAL A 60 1.45 4.61 3.69
CA VAL A 60 2.02 5.93 3.99
C VAL A 60 1.87 6.30 5.47
N ILE A 61 0.70 6.08 6.05
CA ILE A 61 0.43 6.37 7.47
C ILE A 61 1.28 5.49 8.38
N THR A 62 1.44 4.20 8.06
CA THR A 62 2.28 3.28 8.84
C THR A 62 3.76 3.64 8.74
N PHE A 63 4.26 3.99 7.55
CA PHE A 63 5.62 4.49 7.35
C PHE A 63 5.90 5.77 8.14
N LYS A 64 5.01 6.76 8.07
CA LYS A 64 5.14 8.00 8.86
C LYS A 64 5.10 7.73 10.37
N SER A 65 4.23 6.82 10.81
CA SER A 65 4.15 6.39 12.21
C SER A 65 5.41 5.66 12.67
N HIS A 66 6.06 4.92 11.78
CA HIS A 66 7.35 4.30 12.02
C HIS A 66 8.46 5.33 12.20
N LYS A 67 8.55 6.33 11.32
CA LYS A 67 9.52 7.44 11.46
C LYS A 67 9.36 8.22 12.78
N LEU A 68 8.15 8.25 13.34
CA LEU A 68 7.85 8.87 14.63
C LEU A 68 8.10 7.94 15.85
N GLY A 69 8.59 6.71 15.63
CA GLY A 69 8.83 5.73 16.69
C GLY A 69 7.56 5.25 17.38
N ILE A 70 6.42 5.25 16.67
CA ILE A 70 5.12 4.80 17.16
C ILE A 70 4.84 3.36 16.71
N TYR A 71 5.19 3.05 15.47
CA TYR A 71 4.98 1.74 14.85
C TYR A 71 6.32 1.08 14.53
N GLN A 72 6.45 -0.21 14.82
CA GLN A 72 7.57 -1.00 14.32
C GLN A 72 7.19 -1.57 12.96
N LYS A 73 7.97 -1.21 11.93
CA LYS A 73 7.79 -1.73 10.58
C LYS A 73 8.05 -3.26 10.60
N PRO A 74 7.27 -4.07 9.87
CA PRO A 74 7.58 -5.48 9.64
C PRO A 74 8.94 -5.67 8.95
N GLU A 75 9.62 -6.78 9.23
CA GLU A 75 10.95 -7.07 8.67
C GLU A 75 10.91 -7.11 7.14
N ALA A 76 9.94 -7.80 6.56
CA ALA A 76 9.77 -7.99 5.11
C ALA A 76 8.84 -6.96 4.44
N LEU A 77 8.63 -5.78 5.04
CA LEU A 77 7.69 -4.78 4.49
C LEU A 77 8.06 -4.35 3.06
N GLU A 78 9.34 -4.23 2.73
CA GLU A 78 9.79 -3.84 1.39
C GLU A 78 9.54 -4.95 0.36
N GLU A 79 9.58 -6.22 0.76
CA GLU A 79 9.23 -7.35 -0.10
C GLU A 79 7.72 -7.40 -0.35
N ASP A 80 6.92 -7.22 0.70
CA ASP A 80 5.46 -7.12 0.59
C ASP A 80 5.03 -5.95 -0.33
N ILE A 81 5.66 -4.78 -0.18
CA ILE A 81 5.44 -3.64 -1.08
C ILE A 81 5.84 -3.97 -2.51
N ARG A 82 6.95 -4.67 -2.72
CA ARG A 82 7.42 -5.06 -4.05
C ARG A 82 6.42 -6.00 -4.72
N ASP A 83 5.95 -7.00 -4.00
CA ASP A 83 4.96 -7.97 -4.47
C ASP A 83 3.63 -7.30 -4.76
N PHE A 84 3.17 -6.42 -3.88
CA PHE A 84 1.96 -5.61 -4.09
C PHE A 84 2.03 -4.80 -5.38
N PHE A 85 3.16 -4.14 -5.68
CA PHE A 85 3.35 -3.40 -6.92
C PHE A 85 3.78 -4.25 -8.12
N SER A 86 3.95 -5.56 -7.96
CA SER A 86 4.08 -6.48 -9.09
C SER A 86 2.75 -6.62 -9.84
N TRP A 87 1.62 -6.41 -9.17
CA TRP A 87 0.30 -6.51 -9.76
C TRP A 87 -0.06 -5.28 -10.64
N PRO A 88 -0.74 -5.47 -11.78
CA PRO A 88 -1.02 -4.41 -12.75
C PRO A 88 -1.78 -3.21 -12.16
N ILE A 89 -2.87 -3.46 -11.44
CA ILE A 89 -3.74 -2.38 -10.92
C ILE A 89 -3.04 -1.55 -9.82
N PRO A 90 -2.36 -2.17 -8.82
CA PRO A 90 -1.50 -1.45 -7.89
C PRO A 90 -0.45 -0.57 -8.56
N ARG A 91 0.29 -1.13 -9.51
CA ARG A 91 1.34 -0.41 -10.25
C ARG A 91 0.77 0.78 -11.03
N GLU A 92 -0.36 0.59 -11.71
CA GLU A 92 -1.02 1.66 -12.46
C GLU A 92 -1.57 2.75 -11.53
N THR A 93 -2.11 2.37 -10.37
CA THR A 93 -2.58 3.34 -9.38
C THR A 93 -1.42 4.18 -8.83
N TRP A 94 -0.28 3.56 -8.50
CA TRP A 94 0.90 4.29 -8.01
C TRP A 94 1.36 5.37 -8.98
N LYS A 95 1.47 5.05 -10.29
CA LYS A 95 1.85 6.04 -11.31
C LYS A 95 0.97 7.30 -11.28
N ARG A 96 -0.32 7.14 -10.95
CA ARG A 96 -1.30 8.24 -10.89
C ARG A 96 -1.21 9.04 -9.60
N VAL A 97 -1.04 8.35 -8.46
CA VAL A 97 -1.13 8.99 -7.13
C VAL A 97 0.20 9.47 -6.57
N ARG A 98 1.34 8.94 -7.06
CA ARG A 98 2.68 9.28 -6.54
C ARG A 98 3.00 10.78 -6.55
N ARG A 99 2.46 11.52 -7.53
CA ARG A 99 2.66 12.99 -7.66
C ARG A 99 2.08 13.79 -6.49
N PHE A 100 1.23 13.18 -5.67
CA PHE A 100 0.60 13.80 -4.51
C PHE A 100 1.28 13.39 -3.19
N GLN A 101 2.34 12.59 -3.23
CA GLN A 101 3.04 12.09 -2.05
C GLN A 101 4.28 12.94 -1.75
N ASP A 102 4.69 12.94 -0.48
CA ASP A 102 5.92 13.58 -0.03
C ASP A 102 7.14 12.87 -0.62
N ALA A 103 8.26 13.59 -0.78
CA ALA A 103 9.46 13.06 -1.43
C ALA A 103 10.03 11.82 -0.74
N ASP A 104 10.01 11.77 0.59
CA ASP A 104 10.52 10.64 1.37
C ASP A 104 9.63 9.39 1.23
N VAL A 105 8.32 9.58 1.09
CA VAL A 105 7.37 8.51 0.79
C VAL A 105 7.62 7.96 -0.61
N ILE A 106 7.80 8.85 -1.60
CA ILE A 106 8.11 8.42 -2.97
C ILE A 106 9.40 7.61 -2.98
N GLU A 107 10.46 8.10 -2.34
CA GLU A 107 11.74 7.39 -2.24
C GLU A 107 11.58 6.01 -1.62
N PHE A 108 10.87 5.90 -0.50
CA PHE A 108 10.61 4.64 0.19
C PHE A 108 9.93 3.61 -0.75
N PHE A 109 8.85 4.00 -1.43
CA PHE A 109 8.16 3.11 -2.36
C PHE A 109 9.03 2.74 -3.56
N GLU A 110 9.70 3.70 -4.18
CA GLU A 110 10.51 3.46 -5.38
C GLU A 110 11.72 2.56 -5.07
N GLN A 111 12.32 2.66 -3.87
CA GLN A 111 13.36 1.73 -3.41
C GLN A 111 12.81 0.31 -3.22
N ALA A 112 11.65 0.16 -2.56
CA ALA A 112 11.02 -1.14 -2.37
C ALA A 112 10.66 -1.81 -3.72
N ILE A 113 10.09 -1.03 -4.66
CA ILE A 113 9.66 -1.48 -6.00
C ILE A 113 10.84 -1.92 -6.86
N LYS A 114 11.95 -1.17 -6.87
CA LYS A 114 13.16 -1.55 -7.63
C LYS A 114 13.81 -2.81 -7.09
N GLY A 115 13.60 -3.06 -5.80
CA GLY A 115 14.32 -4.06 -5.05
C GLY A 115 15.75 -3.63 -4.79
N THR A 116 16.28 -4.08 -3.66
CA THR A 116 17.71 -4.01 -3.42
C THR A 116 18.38 -5.04 -4.33
N ASP A 117 19.00 -4.58 -5.41
CA ASP A 117 20.10 -5.30 -6.07
C ASP A 117 21.24 -5.47 -5.05
N LYS A 118 21.06 -6.36 -4.07
CA LYS A 118 22.19 -6.95 -3.38
C LYS A 118 22.68 -8.06 -4.29
N LYS A 119 23.59 -7.70 -5.21
CA LYS A 119 24.58 -8.64 -5.74
C LYS A 119 25.20 -9.35 -4.54
N ALA A 120 24.86 -10.63 -4.38
CA ALA A 120 25.67 -11.58 -3.64
C ALA A 120 26.90 -11.92 -4.49
#